data_AF-A0A7V9MFG8-F1
#
_entry.id   AF-A0A7V9MFG8-F1
#
_cell.length_a   1.000
_cell.length_b   1.000
_cell.length_c   1.000
_cell.angle_alpha   90.00
_cell.angle_beta   90.00
_cell.angle_gamma   90.00
#
_symmetry.space_group_name_H-M   'P 1'
#
loop_
_entity.id
_entity.type
_entity.pdbx_description
1 polymer ?
#
loop_
_entity_poly.entity_id
_entity_poly.type
_entity_poly.pdbx_seq_one_letter_code
_entity_poly.pdbx_strand_id
1 'polypeptide(L)'
;MPNIGPLEIVIVLVIVLIIFGPKRLPGLGKSLGTGMREFKDSVTGKGGDDDEPADNRSQLPPATTRIEADRPPEREPAKPAGERAP
;
A
#
# COMPACT_ATOMS: atom_id res chain seq x y z
N MET A 1 19.34 -15.90 -39.94
CA MET A 1 19.66 -15.75 -38.50
C MET A 1 18.36 -15.94 -37.73
N PRO A 2 18.30 -16.81 -36.70
CA PRO A 2 17.10 -16.92 -35.88
C PRO A 2 16.87 -15.57 -35.20
N ASN A 3 15.77 -14.91 -35.57
CA ASN A 3 15.38 -13.64 -34.99
C ASN A 3 14.64 -13.96 -33.70
N ILE A 4 15.34 -13.85 -32.57
CA ILE A 4 14.72 -13.92 -31.24
C ILE A 4 13.77 -12.74 -31.12
N GLY A 5 12.52 -12.98 -31.51
CA GLY A 5 11.47 -11.99 -31.46
C GLY A 5 10.90 -11.86 -30.05
N PRO A 6 10.10 -10.81 -29.80
CA PRO A 6 9.35 -10.68 -28.55
C PRO A 6 8.53 -11.92 -28.20
N LEU A 7 8.02 -12.64 -29.22
CA LEU A 7 7.27 -13.87 -29.05
C LEU A 7 8.10 -15.01 -28.45
N GLU A 8 9.37 -15.14 -28.83
CA GLU A 8 10.25 -16.20 -28.34
C GLU A 8 10.69 -15.93 -26.91
N ILE A 9 10.94 -14.66 -26.57
CA ILE A 9 11.18 -14.22 -25.19
C ILE A 9 9.97 -14.55 -24.30
N VAL A 10 8.74 -14.30 -24.78
CA VAL A 10 7.52 -14.63 -24.03
C VAL A 10 7.40 -16.13 -23.76
N ILE A 11 7.71 -16.98 -24.75
CA ILE A 11 7.68 -18.45 -24.58
C ILE A 11 8.66 -18.88 -23.48
N VAL A 12 9.89 -18.37 -23.50
CA VAL A 12 10.89 -18.66 -22.45
C VAL A 12 10.40 -18.18 -21.08
N LEU A 13 9.83 -16.97 -21.02
CA LEU A 13 9.26 -16.42 -19.79
C LEU A 13 8.16 -17.31 -19.21
N VAL A 14 7.28 -17.87 -20.06
CA VAL A 14 6.23 -18.80 -19.63
C VAL A 14 6.82 -20.07 -19.04
N ILE A 15 7.87 -20.64 -19.63
CA ILE A 15 8.54 -21.83 -19.09
C ILE A 15 9.14 -21.55 -17.70
N VAL A 16 9.84 -20.42 -17.57
CA VAL A 16 10.41 -19.96 -16.29
C VAL A 16 9.30 -19.74 -15.26
N LEU A 17 8.20 -19.11 -15.67
CA LEU A 17 7.02 -18.88 -14.83
C LEU A 17 6.36 -20.17 -14.34
N ILE A 18 6.39 -21.25 -15.12
CA ILE A 18 5.87 -22.55 -14.69
C ILE A 18 6.77 -23.15 -13.59
N ILE A 19 8.09 -23.02 -13.72
CA ILE A 19 9.06 -23.55 -12.75
C ILE A 19 9.04 -22.74 -11.44
N PHE A 20 9.11 -21.41 -11.55
CA PHE A 20 9.22 -20.52 -10.39
C PHE A 20 7.86 -20.07 -9.84
N GLY A 21 6.81 -20.09 -10.66
CA GLY A 21 5.48 -19.60 -10.35
C GLY A 21 5.31 -18.08 -10.57
N PRO A 22 4.18 -17.61 -11.13
CA PRO A 22 3.92 -16.18 -11.36
C PRO A 22 3.86 -15.36 -10.07
N LYS A 23 3.54 -15.99 -8.95
CA LYS A 23 3.50 -15.31 -7.63
C LYS A 23 4.88 -14.94 -7.09
N ARG A 24 5.96 -15.56 -7.58
CA ARG A 24 7.33 -15.30 -7.07
C ARG A 24 8.06 -14.19 -7.83
N LEU A 25 7.72 -13.95 -9.09
CA LEU A 25 8.25 -12.82 -9.87
C LEU A 25 8.04 -11.43 -9.23
N PRO A 26 6.84 -11.05 -8.75
CA PRO A 26 6.63 -9.71 -8.18
C PRO A 26 7.45 -9.50 -6.91
N GLY A 27 7.61 -10.53 -6.08
CA GLY A 27 8.45 -10.47 -4.89
C GLY A 27 9.92 -10.25 -5.22
N LEU A 28 10.47 -11.07 -6.13
CA LEU A 28 11.85 -10.96 -6.60
C LEU A 28 12.11 -9.63 -7.33
N GLY A 29 11.15 -9.17 -8.14
CA GLY A 29 11.20 -7.89 -8.83
C GLY A 29 11.19 -6.69 -7.87
N LYS A 30 10.37 -6.74 -6.80
CA LYS A 30 10.35 -5.68 -5.77
C LYS A 30 11.71 -5.59 -5.06
N SER A 31 12.28 -6.72 -4.63
CA SER A 31 13.60 -6.72 -3.97
C SER A 31 14.75 -6.29 -4.90
N LEU A 32 14.76 -6.78 -6.15
CA LEU A 32 15.77 -6.38 -7.14
C LEU A 32 15.62 -4.92 -7.55
N GLY A 33 14.38 -4.45 -7.70
CA GLY A 33 14.07 -3.07 -8.07
C GLY A 33 14.50 -2.07 -7.01
N THR A 34 14.22 -2.36 -5.73
CA THR A 34 14.70 -1.54 -4.61
C THR A 34 16.22 -1.49 -4.56
N GLY A 35 16.90 -2.63 -4.64
CA GLY A 35 18.37 -2.65 -4.65
C GLY A 35 18.99 -1.95 -5.86
N MET A 36 18.39 -2.08 -7.04
CA MET A 36 18.86 -1.39 -8.25
C MET A 36 18.58 0.11 -8.21
N ARG A 37 17.49 0.54 -7.58
CA ARG A 37 17.19 1.95 -7.31
C ARG A 37 18.24 2.54 -6.38
N GLU A 38 18.48 1.93 -5.23
CA GLU A 38 19.51 2.34 -4.27
C GLU A 38 20.92 2.36 -4.89
N PHE A 39 21.25 1.36 -5.71
CA PHE A 39 22.50 1.30 -6.46
C PHE A 39 22.63 2.47 -7.44
N LYS A 40 21.59 2.72 -8.25
CA LYS A 40 21.57 3.83 -9.20
C LYS A 40 21.68 5.19 -8.49
N ASP A 41 20.97 5.35 -7.39
CA ASP A 41 20.91 6.60 -6.61
C ASP A 41 22.27 6.90 -5.97
N SER A 42 22.97 5.85 -5.48
CA SER A 42 24.34 5.93 -4.98
C SER A 42 25.36 6.25 -6.08
N VAL A 43 25.21 5.67 -7.27
CA VAL A 43 26.11 5.90 -8.42
C VAL A 43 25.88 7.29 -9.05
N THR A 44 24.64 7.78 -9.04
CA THR A 44 24.27 9.06 -9.67
C THR A 44 24.35 10.24 -8.69
N GLY A 45 24.56 10.00 -7.40
CA GLY A 45 24.63 11.04 -6.36
C GLY A 45 23.28 11.74 -6.08
N LYS A 46 22.18 11.12 -6.49
CA LYS A 46 20.81 11.60 -6.28
C LYS A 46 20.20 10.86 -5.08
N GLY A 47 20.72 11.13 -3.89
CA GLY A 47 20.23 10.55 -2.64
C GLY A 47 19.29 11.52 -1.94
N GLY A 48 18.01 11.13 -1.83
CA GLY A 48 17.02 11.79 -0.97
C GLY A 48 15.76 12.19 -1.72
N ASP A 49 14.61 11.78 -1.18
CA ASP A 49 13.28 12.41 -1.32
C ASP A 49 12.15 11.62 -2.00
N ASP A 50 12.26 10.30 -2.19
CA ASP A 50 11.13 9.48 -2.68
C ASP A 50 10.89 8.20 -1.85
N ASP A 51 10.94 8.29 -0.51
CA ASP A 51 10.43 7.22 0.37
C ASP A 51 8.91 7.33 0.52
N GLU A 52 8.17 7.05 -0.57
CA GLU A 52 6.74 6.78 -0.49
C GLU A 52 6.54 5.25 -0.32
N PRO A 53 5.97 4.78 0.79
CA PRO A 53 5.78 3.35 1.03
C PRO A 53 4.69 2.80 0.10
N ALA A 54 5.10 2.21 -1.02
CA ALA A 54 4.25 1.36 -1.85
C ALA A 54 4.03 -0.01 -1.19
N ASP A 55 3.43 -0.02 0.01
CA ASP A 55 2.89 -1.23 0.63
C ASP A 55 1.88 -0.92 1.74
N ASN A 56 0.67 -0.48 1.36
CA ASN A 56 -0.48 -0.56 2.27
C ASN A 56 -1.85 -0.52 1.57
N ARG A 57 -1.96 -1.08 0.34
CA ARG A 57 -3.24 -1.14 -0.39
C ARG A 57 -3.85 -2.54 -0.46
N SER A 58 -3.44 -3.45 0.42
CA SER A 58 -4.11 -4.76 0.59
C SER A 58 -4.57 -5.06 2.02
N GLN A 59 -4.53 -4.08 2.91
CA GLN A 59 -5.35 -4.08 4.12
C GLN A 59 -6.34 -2.91 4.00
N LEU A 60 -7.39 -3.10 3.21
CA LEU A 60 -8.64 -2.40 3.51
C LEU A 60 -9.00 -2.79 4.94
N PRO A 61 -9.13 -1.85 5.89
CA PRO A 61 -9.87 -2.13 7.11
C PRO A 61 -11.25 -2.61 6.66
N PRO A 62 -11.78 -3.75 7.14
CA PRO A 62 -13.19 -4.04 6.93
C PRO A 62 -13.98 -2.84 7.42
N ALA A 63 -14.69 -2.20 6.50
CA ALA A 63 -15.66 -1.17 6.85
C ALA A 63 -16.63 -1.75 7.89
N THR A 64 -16.98 -0.92 8.87
CA THR A 64 -18.04 -1.17 9.85
C THR A 64 -17.69 -2.14 10.98
N THR A 65 -17.04 -1.63 12.03
CA THR A 65 -17.56 -1.66 13.42
C THR A 65 -16.75 -0.65 14.25
N ARG A 66 -16.97 0.64 14.00
CA ARG A 66 -16.72 1.69 15.00
C ARG A 66 -18.02 2.47 15.11
N ILE A 67 -19.04 1.82 15.64
CA ILE A 67 -20.18 2.54 16.21
C ILE A 67 -19.59 3.29 17.39
N GLU A 68 -19.25 4.55 17.13
CA GLU A 68 -19.73 5.73 17.86
C GLU A 68 -20.69 5.47 19.03
N ALA A 69 -20.27 4.67 20.01
CA ALA A 69 -20.93 4.51 21.31
C ALA A 69 -20.07 5.15 22.41
N ASP A 70 -19.45 6.28 22.10
CA ASP A 70 -18.75 7.12 23.08
C ASP A 70 -18.71 8.59 22.65
N ARG A 71 -19.90 9.14 22.35
CA ARG A 71 -20.10 10.59 22.30
C ARG A 71 -21.26 10.95 23.22
N PRO A 72 -21.00 11.61 24.37
CA PRO A 72 -22.05 12.22 25.17
C PRO A 72 -22.80 13.24 24.29
N PRO A 73 -24.14 13.25 24.27
CA PRO A 73 -24.88 14.31 23.61
C PRO A 73 -24.79 15.57 24.47
N GLU A 74 -23.67 16.28 24.38
CA GLU A 74 -23.57 17.65 24.84
C GLU A 74 -24.21 18.56 23.78
N ARG A 75 -25.54 18.73 23.89
CA ARG A 75 -26.28 19.82 23.25
C ARG A 75 -26.94 20.68 24.30
N GLU A 76 -26.25 21.78 24.58
CA GLU A 76 -26.75 23.15 24.73
C GLU A 76 -27.79 23.54 25.81
N PRO A 77 -27.74 24.82 26.24
CA PRO A 77 -28.12 25.28 27.56
C PRO A 77 -29.52 25.89 27.58
N ALA A 78 -30.32 25.53 28.58
CA ALA A 78 -31.54 26.25 28.94
C ALA A 78 -31.56 26.47 30.46
N LYS A 79 -30.89 27.53 30.91
CA LYS A 79 -31.30 28.23 32.15
C LYS A 79 -32.61 28.99 31.85
N PRO A 80 -33.38 29.49 32.84
CA PRO A 80 -33.59 29.07 34.23
C PRO A 80 -35.10 28.98 34.58
N ALA A 81 -35.50 28.10 35.50
CA ALA A 81 -36.74 28.24 36.26
C ALA A 81 -36.44 27.65 37.63
N GLY A 82 -36.29 28.47 38.67
CA GLY A 82 -37.46 29.04 39.33
C GLY A 82 -38.02 27.94 40.23
N GLU A 83 -37.55 27.87 41.47
CA GLU A 83 -38.34 28.43 42.58
C GLU A 83 -39.57 27.56 42.90
N ARG A 84 -39.44 26.74 43.95
CA ARG A 84 -40.47 26.13 44.83
C ARG A 84 -39.77 24.97 45.57
N ALA A 85 -39.14 25.23 46.70
CA ALA A 85 -39.72 25.20 48.07
C ALA A 85 -40.07 23.75 48.51
N PRO A 86 -39.76 23.39 49.75
CA PRO A 86 -40.66 23.74 50.87
C PRO A 86 -40.12 24.83 51.80
#